data_AF-A0A6V7KPL9-F1
#
_entry.id   AF-A0A6V7KPL9-F1
#
_cell.length_a   1.000
_cell.length_b   1.000
_cell.length_c   1.000
_cell.angle_alpha   90.00
_cell.angle_beta   90.00
_cell.angle_gamma   90.00
#
_symmetry.space_group_name_H-M   'P 1'
#
loop_
_entity.id
_entity.type
_entity.pdbx_description
1 polymer ?
#
loop_
_entity_poly.entity_id
_entity_poly.type
_entity_poly.pdbx_seq_one_letter_code
_entity_poly.pdbx_strand_id
1 'polypeptide(L)'
;MHSVALYVTGNDDYGRMLRRSLMRYLNLSLILVLRSISSAVKRRFPTLDHVVDSGFMTSLELELFQSVPSVEFNTYWIPCTWFINLLKDARRTHRLPDAQGLKIIME
;
A
#
# COMPACT_ATOMS: atom_id res chain seq x y z
N MET A 1 -8.75 8.39 2.56
CA MET A 1 -8.31 7.75 3.83
C MET A 1 -9.47 7.30 4.70
N HIS A 2 -10.41 8.20 5.04
CA HIS A 2 -11.51 7.86 5.96
C HIS A 2 -12.41 6.72 5.42
N SER A 3 -12.58 6.63 4.11
CA SER A 3 -13.34 5.56 3.43
C SER A 3 -12.86 4.14 3.77
N VAL A 4 -11.55 3.90 3.87
CA VAL A 4 -11.01 2.58 4.26
C VAL A 4 -11.41 2.22 5.69
N ALA A 5 -11.39 3.19 6.61
CA ALA A 5 -11.79 2.96 7.99
C ALA A 5 -13.30 2.68 8.13
N LEU A 6 -14.13 3.35 7.32
CA LEU A 6 -15.59 3.21 7.36
C LEU A 6 -16.07 1.91 6.73
N TYR A 7 -15.56 1.57 5.53
CA TYR A 7 -16.12 0.50 4.72
C TYR A 7 -15.42 -0.85 4.88
N VAL A 8 -14.18 -0.89 5.37
CA VAL A 8 -13.47 -2.15 5.67
C VAL A 8 -13.79 -2.59 7.09
N THR A 9 -14.63 -3.61 7.21
CA THR A 9 -15.25 -4.05 8.47
C THR A 9 -14.39 -5.04 9.25
N GLY A 10 -14.78 -5.27 10.51
CA GLY A 10 -14.16 -6.24 11.42
C GLY A 10 -13.32 -5.59 12.51
N ASN A 11 -13.66 -5.91 13.76
CA ASN A 11 -13.00 -5.40 14.98
C ASN A 11 -11.98 -6.37 15.57
N ASP A 12 -11.67 -7.44 14.85
CA ASP A 12 -10.64 -8.41 15.19
C ASP A 12 -9.26 -7.98 14.67
N ASP A 13 -8.23 -8.74 15.08
CA ASP A 13 -6.86 -8.48 14.67
C ASP A 13 -6.68 -8.51 13.15
N TYR A 14 -7.40 -9.39 12.45
CA TYR A 14 -7.38 -9.46 10.99
C TYR A 14 -7.93 -8.17 10.35
N GLY A 15 -9.11 -7.71 10.77
CA GLY A 15 -9.68 -6.46 10.28
C GLY A 15 -8.77 -5.25 10.55
N ARG A 16 -8.15 -5.21 11.74
CA ARG A 16 -7.15 -4.18 12.08
C ARG A 16 -5.94 -4.25 11.14
N MET A 17 -5.40 -5.44 10.90
CA MET A 17 -4.23 -5.64 10.04
C MET A 17 -4.55 -5.27 8.58
N LEU A 18 -5.72 -5.66 8.08
CA LEU A 18 -6.19 -5.35 6.73
C LEU A 18 -6.23 -3.84 6.47
N ARG A 19 -6.88 -3.07 7.36
CA ARG A 19 -6.94 -1.60 7.27
C ARG A 19 -5.54 -0.97 7.32
N ARG A 20 -4.66 -1.48 8.20
CA ARG A 20 -3.27 -1.00 8.31
C ARG A 20 -2.47 -1.26 7.05
N SER A 21 -2.56 -2.46 6.47
CA SER A 21 -1.86 -2.82 5.23
C SER A 21 -2.35 -2.01 4.03
N LEU A 22 -3.67 -1.84 3.88
CA LEU A 22 -4.25 -0.96 2.85
C LEU A 22 -3.69 0.47 2.94
N MET A 23 -3.71 1.05 4.15
CA MET A 23 -3.18 2.40 4.35
C MET A 23 -1.66 2.47 4.13
N ARG A 24 -0.93 1.43 4.53
CA ARG A 24 0.53 1.36 4.34
C ARG A 24 0.89 1.31 2.86
N TYR A 25 0.15 0.58 2.02
CA TYR A 25 0.41 0.56 0.58
C TYR A 25 0.20 1.94 -0.07
N LEU A 26 -0.83 2.69 0.32
CA LEU A 26 -1.01 4.08 -0.16
C LEU A 26 0.17 4.98 0.25
N ASN A 27 0.58 4.89 1.52
CA ASN A 27 1.73 5.65 2.02
C ASN A 27 3.04 5.25 1.34
N LEU A 28 3.22 3.96 1.06
CA LEU A 28 4.38 3.43 0.38
C LEU A 28 4.48 3.97 -1.05
N SER A 29 3.38 3.94 -1.83
CA SER A 29 3.33 4.56 -3.15
C SER A 29 3.73 6.04 -3.11
N LEU A 30 3.18 6.80 -2.15
CA LEU A 30 3.51 8.21 -1.98
C LEU A 30 5.01 8.43 -1.69
N ILE A 31 5.60 7.63 -0.79
CA ILE A 31 7.02 7.74 -0.44
C ILE A 31 7.91 7.43 -1.64
N LEU A 32 7.58 6.39 -2.41
CA LEU A 32 8.36 6.00 -3.59
C LEU A 32 8.35 7.11 -4.66
N VAL A 33 7.18 7.69 -4.94
CA VAL A 33 7.06 8.84 -5.84
C VAL A 33 7.84 10.04 -5.29
N LEU A 34 7.60 10.44 -4.04
CA LEU A 34 8.23 11.61 -3.45
C LEU A 34 9.75 11.50 -3.37
N ARG A 35 10.30 10.31 -3.10
CA ARG A 35 11.75 10.06 -3.12
C ARG A 35 12.36 10.37 -4.49
N SER A 36 11.61 10.19 -5.58
CA SER A 36 12.10 10.44 -6.94
C SER A 36 12.13 11.92 -7.33
N ILE A 37 11.30 12.76 -6.69
CA ILE A 37 11.14 14.18 -7.06
C ILE A 37 11.53 15.17 -5.95
N SER A 38 11.67 14.73 -4.69
CA SER A 38 11.97 15.58 -3.54
C SER A 38 13.31 15.21 -2.90
N SER A 39 14.28 16.13 -2.95
CA SER A 39 15.59 15.95 -2.32
C SER A 39 15.51 15.76 -0.81
N ALA A 40 14.56 16.41 -0.14
CA ALA A 40 14.32 16.24 1.29
C ALA A 40 13.88 14.80 1.61
N VAL A 41 12.97 14.24 0.83
CA VAL A 41 12.49 12.85 1.01
C VAL A 41 13.58 11.85 0.63
N LYS A 42 14.34 12.10 -0.45
CA LYS A 42 15.49 11.27 -0.84
C LYS A 42 16.61 11.27 0.22
N ARG A 43 16.83 12.37 0.94
CA ARG A 43 17.76 12.39 2.08
C ARG A 43 17.24 11.62 3.29
N ARG A 44 15.94 11.69 3.56
CA ARG A 44 15.32 10.96 4.67
C ARG A 44 15.28 9.46 4.42
N PHE A 45 15.03 9.07 3.18
CA PHE A 45 15.04 7.68 2.76
C PHE A 45 15.98 7.58 1.54
N PRO A 46 17.28 7.25 1.73
CA PRO A 46 18.26 7.15 0.64
C PRO A 46 18.24 5.81 -0.11
N THR A 47 18.00 4.69 0.59
CA THR A 47 17.86 3.33 0.00
C THR A 47 16.50 2.72 0.32
N LEU A 48 16.09 1.67 -0.41
CA LEU A 48 14.83 0.99 -0.11
C LEU A 48 14.83 0.35 1.29
N ASP A 49 15.99 -0.04 1.81
CA ASP A 49 16.12 -0.56 3.18
C ASP A 49 15.66 0.47 4.22
N HIS A 50 15.95 1.76 4.02
CA HIS A 50 15.44 2.82 4.91
C HIS A 50 13.90 2.91 4.91
N VAL A 51 13.25 2.52 3.81
CA VAL A 51 11.78 2.42 3.73
C VAL A 51 11.28 1.23 4.53
N VAL A 52 12.01 0.12 4.47
CA VAL A 52 11.73 -1.10 5.24
C VAL A 52 11.90 -0.86 6.73
N ASP A 53 13.04 -0.31 7.14
CA ASP A 53 13.37 -0.03 8.55
C ASP A 53 12.38 0.97 9.17
N SER A 54 11.84 1.88 8.36
CA SER A 54 10.80 2.83 8.80
C SER A 54 9.39 2.23 8.83
N GLY A 55 9.21 0.96 8.44
CA GLY A 55 7.94 0.23 8.51
C GLY A 55 6.95 0.52 7.38
N PHE A 56 7.38 1.16 6.29
CA PHE A 56 6.50 1.42 5.13
C PHE A 56 6.45 0.24 4.16
N MET A 57 7.48 -0.60 4.15
CA MET A 57 7.58 -1.81 3.35
C MET A 57 8.09 -2.95 4.26
N THR A 58 7.63 -4.18 4.07
CA THR A 58 8.22 -5.34 4.77
C THR A 58 9.41 -5.90 3.98
N SER A 59 10.27 -6.69 4.60
CA SER A 59 11.39 -7.35 3.89
C SER A 59 10.91 -8.25 2.74
N LEU A 60 9.80 -8.97 2.94
CA LEU A 60 9.19 -9.79 1.89
C LEU A 60 8.67 -8.94 0.73
N GLU A 61 8.04 -7.81 1.03
CA GLU A 61 7.58 -6.90 -0.01
C GLU A 61 8.73 -6.25 -0.77
N LEU A 62 9.87 -5.99 -0.12
CA LEU A 62 11.07 -5.52 -0.81
C LEU A 62 11.56 -6.54 -1.84
N GLU A 63 11.60 -7.81 -1.47
CA GLU A 63 11.97 -8.89 -2.39
C GLU A 63 11.02 -8.95 -3.59
N LEU A 64 9.70 -8.93 -3.34
CA LEU A 64 8.69 -8.90 -4.40
C LEU A 64 8.81 -7.65 -5.27
N PHE A 65 9.08 -6.49 -4.67
CA PHE A 65 9.26 -5.23 -5.38
C PHE A 65 10.47 -5.27 -6.32
N GLN A 66 11.59 -5.85 -5.85
CA GLN A 66 12.84 -5.97 -6.62
C GLN A 66 12.78 -7.06 -7.70
N SER A 67 11.90 -8.06 -7.54
CA SER A 67 11.66 -9.07 -8.58
C SER A 67 11.02 -8.52 -9.86
N VAL A 68 10.39 -7.34 -9.79
CA VAL A 68 9.79 -6.69 -10.95
C VAL A 68 10.85 -5.91 -11.73
N PRO A 69 11.07 -6.20 -13.02
CA PRO A 69 12.05 -5.49 -13.83
C PRO A 69 11.77 -3.99 -13.87
N SER A 70 12.78 -3.16 -13.57
CA SER A 70 12.68 -1.70 -13.53
C SER A 70 13.46 -1.01 -14.65
N VAL A 71 13.79 -1.73 -15.72
CA VAL A 71 14.69 -1.24 -16.79
C VAL A 71 13.99 -0.20 -17.67
N GLU A 72 12.71 -0.42 -17.98
CA GLU A 72 11.95 0.43 -18.92
C GLU A 72 11.01 1.41 -18.21
N PHE A 73 10.59 1.10 -16.98
CA PHE A 73 9.59 1.87 -16.25
C PHE A 73 9.91 1.99 -14.76
N ASN A 74 9.48 3.10 -14.16
CA ASN A 74 9.50 3.22 -12.71
C ASN A 74 8.52 2.21 -12.08
N THR A 75 8.80 1.80 -10.85
CA THR A 75 8.07 0.75 -10.14
C THR A 75 7.14 1.31 -9.05
N TYR A 76 6.89 2.62 -9.02
CA TYR A 76 6.13 3.28 -7.94
C TYR A 76 4.64 2.90 -7.93
N TRP A 77 4.14 2.32 -9.03
CA TRP A 77 2.76 1.81 -9.17
C TRP A 77 2.54 0.47 -8.45
N ILE A 78 3.61 -0.27 -8.13
CA ILE A 78 3.50 -1.62 -7.56
C ILE A 78 2.66 -1.66 -6.28
N PRO A 79 2.84 -0.77 -5.27
CA PRO A 79 2.02 -0.82 -4.07
C PRO A 79 0.55 -0.44 -4.33
N CYS A 80 0.25 0.36 -5.37
CA CYS A 80 -1.13 0.60 -5.80
C CYS A 80 -1.78 -0.70 -6.32
N THR A 81 -1.05 -1.51 -7.07
CA THR A 81 -1.52 -2.83 -7.51
C THR A 81 -1.75 -3.77 -6.32
N TRP A 82 -0.84 -3.78 -5.33
CA TRP A 82 -1.03 -4.55 -4.10
C TRP A 82 -2.25 -4.08 -3.30
N PHE A 83 -2.48 -2.77 -3.22
CA PHE A 83 -3.68 -2.20 -2.61
C PHE A 83 -4.95 -2.73 -3.27
N ILE A 84 -5.03 -2.67 -4.61
CA ILE A 84 -6.19 -3.14 -5.36
C ILE A 84 -6.42 -4.65 -5.14
N ASN A 85 -5.35 -5.45 -5.17
CA ASN A 85 -5.45 -6.89 -4.94
C ASN A 85 -5.93 -7.20 -3.52
N LEU A 86 -5.38 -6.51 -2.51
CA LEU A 86 -5.83 -6.65 -1.13
C LEU A 86 -7.29 -6.22 -0.94
N LEU A 87 -7.74 -5.19 -1.68
CA LEU A 87 -9.12 -4.73 -1.68
C LEU A 87 -10.07 -5.76 -2.31
N LYS A 88 -9.65 -6.43 -3.39
CA LYS A 88 -10.39 -7.56 -3.99
C LYS A 88 -10.51 -8.72 -3.01
N ASP A 89 -9.44 -9.06 -2.31
CA ASP A 89 -9.47 -10.12 -1.30
C ASP A 89 -10.33 -9.74 -0.08
N ALA A 90 -10.30 -8.49 0.35
CA ALA A 90 -11.20 -7.97 1.39
C ALA A 90 -12.68 -8.15 0.99
N ARG A 91 -13.02 -7.92 -0.28
CA ARG A 91 -14.38 -8.17 -0.80
C ARG A 91 -14.72 -9.65 -0.83
N ARG A 92 -13.81 -10.51 -1.31
CA ARG A 92 -14.00 -11.97 -1.33
C ARG A 92 -14.18 -12.57 0.05
N THR A 93 -13.50 -12.01 1.06
CA THR A 93 -13.57 -12.44 2.46
C THR A 93 -14.67 -11.73 3.25
N HIS A 94 -15.59 -11.02 2.58
CA HIS A 94 -16.71 -10.28 3.17
C HIS A 94 -16.30 -9.20 4.19
N ARG A 95 -15.04 -8.74 4.16
CA ARG A 95 -14.57 -7.56 4.93
C ARG A 95 -14.91 -6.23 4.27
N LEU A 96 -15.29 -6.27 3.00
CA LEU A 96 -15.83 -5.12 2.27
C LEU A 96 -17.16 -5.56 1.61
N PRO A 97 -18.25 -5.66 2.40
CA PRO A 97 -19.51 -6.22 1.92
C PRO A 97 -20.29 -5.25 1.01
N ASP A 98 -20.11 -3.95 1.21
CA ASP A 98 -20.81 -2.90 0.45
C ASP A 98 -20.11 -2.60 -0.88
N ALA A 99 -20.85 -2.75 -1.98
CA ALA A 99 -20.35 -2.41 -3.32
C ALA A 99 -20.13 -0.91 -3.50
N GLN A 100 -20.93 -0.08 -2.83
CA GLN A 100 -20.75 1.38 -2.84
C GLN A 100 -19.48 1.77 -2.07
N GLY A 101 -19.22 1.12 -0.94
CA GLY A 101 -17.95 1.26 -0.21
C GLY A 101 -16.71 0.96 -1.06
N LEU A 102 -16.74 -0.10 -1.88
CA LEU A 102 -15.64 -0.37 -2.83
C LEU A 102 -15.47 0.77 -3.83
N LYS A 103 -16.57 1.27 -4.40
CA LYS A 103 -16.55 2.37 -5.37
C LYS A 103 -15.93 3.62 -4.74
N ILE A 104 -16.39 4.02 -3.56
CA ILE A 104 -15.90 5.21 -2.84
C ILE A 104 -14.42 5.09 -2.43
N ILE A 105 -13.91 3.87 -2.17
CA ILE A 105 -12.48 3.69 -1.88
C ILE A 105 -11.62 3.86 -3.15
N MET A 106 -12.17 3.55 -4.31
CA MET A 106 -11.46 3.59 -5.60
C MET A 106 -11.57 4.93 -6.35
N GLU A 107 -12.51 5.79 -5.93
CA GLU A 107 -12.66 7.19 -6.38
C GLU A 107 -11.67 8.11 -5.66
#